data_AF-A0A963QUU4-F1
#
_entry.id   AF-A0A963QUU4-F1
#
_cell.length_a   1.000
_cell.length_b   1.000
_cell.length_c   1.000
_cell.angle_alpha   90.00
_cell.angle_beta   90.00
_cell.angle_gamma   90.00
#
_symmetry.space_group_name_H-M   'P 1'
#
loop_
_entity.id
_entity.type
_entity.pdbx_description
1 polymer ?
#
loop_
_entity_poly.entity_id
_entity_poly.type
_entity_poly.pdbx_seq_one_letter_code
_entity_poly.pdbx_strand_id
1 'polypeptide(L)'
;MVRRTLDTLYRVCGAISAVFLVALLLIILVQILARWGGWQFPGSTDYAGYCMAAASFFALAYTLQGGAHIRVTLALSNLSGRARRFAEIWCVGISTGLAWYFTWYAFRSVRVSRMINDISQGQDATPVWIPQLAMAVGTLVLAIAFTDNLVQLFAGTKDAIDDKAVE
;
A
#
# COMPACT_ATOMS: atom_id res chain seq x y z
N MET A 1 8.71 22.70 -1.82
CA MET A 1 9.74 21.64 -1.69
C MET A 1 9.16 20.34 -1.14
N VAL A 2 8.43 20.36 -0.02
CA VAL A 2 7.81 19.16 0.61
C VAL A 2 6.92 18.32 -0.33
N ARG A 3 6.15 18.96 -1.23
CA ARG A 3 5.32 18.22 -2.21
C ARG A 3 6.16 17.42 -3.21
N ARG A 4 7.25 18.01 -3.72
CA ARG A 4 8.11 17.35 -4.72
C ARG A 4 8.81 16.13 -4.13
N THR A 5 9.17 16.17 -2.84
CA THR A 5 9.73 15.02 -2.12
C THR A 5 8.69 13.92 -1.89
N LEU A 6 7.45 14.28 -1.55
CA LEU A 6 6.35 13.31 -1.38
C LEU A 6 5.95 12.68 -2.71
N ASP A 7 5.81 13.46 -3.78
CA ASP A 7 5.51 12.96 -5.13
C ASP A 7 6.61 12.00 -5.62
N THR A 8 7.87 12.30 -5.32
CA THR A 8 8.98 11.41 -5.64
C THR A 8 8.90 10.13 -4.80
N LEU A 9 8.59 10.23 -3.50
CA LEU A 9 8.39 9.08 -2.63
C LEU A 9 7.29 8.15 -3.16
N TYR A 10 6.14 8.70 -3.54
CA TYR A 10 5.04 7.90 -4.08
C TYR A 10 5.40 7.25 -5.42
N ARG A 11 6.07 7.97 -6.33
CA ARG A 11 6.55 7.38 -7.60
C ARG A 11 7.56 6.26 -7.36
N VAL A 12 8.45 6.42 -6.40
CA VAL A 12 9.40 5.36 -6.01
C VAL A 12 8.64 4.15 -5.46
N CYS A 13 7.63 4.34 -4.62
CA CYS A 13 6.77 3.24 -4.17
C CYS A 13 6.03 2.55 -5.33
N GLY A 14 5.52 3.32 -6.30
CA GLY A 14 4.93 2.76 -7.51
C GLY A 14 5.92 1.93 -8.32
N ALA A 15 7.14 2.42 -8.50
CA ALA A 15 8.21 1.68 -9.19
C ALA A 15 8.61 0.40 -8.44
N ILE A 16 8.76 0.48 -7.12
CA ILE A 16 9.03 -0.68 -6.26
C ILE A 16 7.92 -1.72 -6.40
N SER A 17 6.66 -1.30 -6.35
CA SER A 17 5.51 -2.20 -6.53
C SER A 17 5.56 -2.90 -7.89
N ALA A 18 5.83 -2.17 -8.97
CA ALA A 18 5.94 -2.74 -10.31
C ALA A 18 7.05 -3.80 -10.39
N VAL A 19 8.19 -3.56 -9.76
CA VAL A 19 9.29 -4.55 -9.67
C VAL A 19 8.85 -5.81 -8.93
N PHE A 20 8.18 -5.69 -7.79
CA PHE A 20 7.64 -6.84 -7.06
C PHE A 20 6.57 -7.59 -7.86
N LEU A 21 5.78 -6.91 -8.67
CA LEU A 21 4.77 -7.52 -9.54
C LEU A 21 5.41 -8.31 -10.68
N VAL A 22 6.48 -7.79 -11.28
CA VAL A 22 7.29 -8.53 -12.27
C VAL A 22 7.96 -9.73 -11.61
N ALA A 23 8.52 -9.58 -10.41
CA ALA A 23 9.12 -10.68 -9.66
C ALA A 23 8.11 -11.79 -9.35
N LEU A 24 6.90 -11.43 -8.89
CA LEU A 24 5.77 -12.34 -8.69
C LEU A 24 5.47 -13.15 -9.96
N LEU A 25 5.35 -12.46 -11.10
CA LEU A 25 5.09 -13.10 -12.38
C LEU A 25 6.18 -14.13 -12.71
N LEU A 26 7.45 -13.76 -12.56
CA LEU A 26 8.57 -14.66 -12.82
C LEU A 26 8.57 -15.89 -11.91
N ILE A 27 8.29 -15.71 -10.61
CA ILE A 27 8.20 -16.82 -9.65
C ILE A 27 7.11 -17.81 -10.07
N ILE A 28 5.92 -17.32 -10.45
CA ILE A 28 4.81 -18.17 -10.89
C ILE A 28 5.14 -18.88 -12.21
N LEU A 29 5.80 -18.19 -13.16
CA LEU A 29 6.23 -18.81 -14.42
C LEU A 29 7.25 -19.94 -14.17
N VAL A 30 8.25 -19.71 -13.32
CA VAL A 30 9.22 -20.75 -12.93
C VAL A 30 8.52 -21.92 -12.24
N GLN A 31 7.55 -21.66 -11.37
CA GLN A 31 6.76 -22.71 -10.71
C GLN A 31 5.99 -23.57 -11.73
N ILE A 32 5.34 -22.96 -12.73
CA ILE A 32 4.63 -23.68 -13.80
C ILE A 32 5.61 -24.54 -14.61
N LEU A 33 6.77 -23.99 -14.99
CA LEU A 33 7.77 -24.70 -15.79
C LEU A 33 8.42 -25.85 -15.02
N ALA A 34 8.75 -25.64 -13.75
CA ALA A 34 9.28 -26.68 -12.87
C ALA A 34 8.28 -27.85 -12.74
N ARG A 35 6.99 -27.53 -12.57
CA ARG A 35 5.92 -28.53 -12.50
C ARG A 35 5.80 -29.35 -13.79
N TRP A 36 5.98 -28.73 -14.97
CA TRP A 36 6.03 -29.46 -16.24
C TRP A 36 7.26 -30.37 -16.36
N GLY A 37 8.39 -29.97 -15.79
CA GLY A 37 9.61 -30.79 -15.76
C GLY A 37 9.55 -31.96 -14.76
N GLY A 38 8.51 -32.06 -13.93
CA GLY A 38 8.40 -33.04 -12.85
C GLY A 38 9.15 -32.66 -11.56
N TRP A 39 9.65 -31.43 -11.47
CA TRP A 39 10.37 -30.91 -10.31
C TRP A 39 9.42 -30.02 -9.51
N GLN A 40 9.27 -30.29 -8.22
CA GLN A 40 8.51 -29.39 -7.35
C GLN A 40 9.47 -28.33 -6.80
N PHE A 41 9.24 -27.07 -7.13
CA PHE A 41 9.93 -25.94 -6.47
C PHE A 41 9.30 -25.75 -5.08
N PRO A 42 9.98 -26.14 -3.99
CA PRO A 42 9.45 -26.00 -2.64
C PRO A 42 9.32 -24.50 -2.32
N GLY A 43 8.18 -24.08 -1.78
CA GLY A 43 7.92 -22.73 -1.26
C GLY A 43 7.85 -21.55 -2.26
N SER A 44 7.78 -21.81 -3.59
CA SER A 44 7.44 -20.78 -4.59
C SER A 44 6.18 -20.00 -4.25
N THR A 45 5.20 -20.67 -3.64
CA THR A 45 3.93 -20.07 -3.21
C THR A 45 4.12 -19.05 -2.09
N ASP A 46 5.07 -19.28 -1.19
CA ASP A 46 5.36 -18.38 -0.07
C ASP A 46 6.06 -17.12 -0.58
N TYR A 47 7.08 -17.26 -1.44
CA TYR A 47 7.73 -16.12 -2.09
C TYR A 47 6.77 -15.30 -2.97
N ALA A 48 5.87 -15.97 -3.70
CA ALA A 48 4.82 -15.29 -4.45
C ALA A 48 3.90 -14.50 -3.50
N GLY A 49 3.48 -15.08 -2.38
CA GLY A 49 2.72 -14.39 -1.34
C GLY A 49 3.42 -13.15 -0.79
N TYR A 50 4.74 -13.23 -0.55
CA TYR A 50 5.53 -12.09 -0.07
C TYR A 50 5.63 -10.97 -1.11
N CYS A 51 5.90 -11.32 -2.38
CA CYS A 51 5.95 -10.34 -3.47
C CYS A 51 4.59 -9.68 -3.68
N MET A 52 3.50 -10.45 -3.60
CA MET A 52 2.14 -9.95 -3.72
C MET A 52 1.81 -8.96 -2.59
N ALA A 53 2.15 -9.29 -1.34
CA ALA A 53 1.92 -8.41 -0.21
C ALA A 53 2.70 -7.10 -0.36
N ALA A 54 4.00 -7.17 -0.66
CA ALA A 54 4.84 -6.00 -0.89
C ALA A 54 4.28 -5.14 -2.05
N ALA A 55 4.02 -5.73 -3.20
CA ALA A 55 3.46 -5.02 -4.36
C ALA A 55 2.14 -4.32 -4.02
N SER A 56 1.24 -4.98 -3.30
CA SER A 56 -0.08 -4.45 -2.94
C SER A 56 0.01 -3.21 -2.05
N PHE A 57 0.79 -3.26 -0.97
CA PHE A 57 0.90 -2.12 -0.04
C PHE A 57 1.65 -0.93 -0.66
N PHE A 58 2.70 -1.18 -1.45
CA PHE A 58 3.39 -0.12 -2.16
C PHE A 58 2.54 0.48 -3.30
N ALA A 59 1.76 -0.34 -4.01
CA ALA A 59 0.81 0.13 -5.02
C ALA A 59 -0.28 0.99 -4.41
N LEU A 60 -0.87 0.54 -3.29
CA LEU A 60 -1.97 1.24 -2.61
C LEU A 60 -1.59 2.67 -2.21
N ALA A 61 -0.37 2.86 -1.70
CA ALA A 61 0.13 4.19 -1.36
C ALA A 61 0.28 5.09 -2.61
N TYR A 62 0.74 4.55 -3.73
CA TYR A 62 0.89 5.28 -4.99
C TYR A 62 -0.46 5.64 -5.63
N THR A 63 -1.40 4.68 -5.69
CA THR A 63 -2.71 4.88 -6.32
C THR A 63 -3.62 5.81 -5.51
N LEU A 64 -3.48 5.83 -4.18
CA LEU A 64 -4.18 6.78 -3.31
C LEU A 64 -3.80 8.23 -3.64
N GLN A 65 -2.54 8.51 -3.97
CA GLN A 65 -2.10 9.84 -4.39
C GLN A 65 -2.58 10.20 -5.80
N GLY A 66 -2.63 9.21 -6.71
CA GLY A 66 -3.09 9.38 -8.08
C GLY A 66 -4.59 9.65 -8.25
N GLY A 67 -5.35 9.80 -7.15
CA GLY A 67 -6.79 10.08 -7.21
C GLY A 67 -7.65 8.90 -7.66
N ALA A 68 -7.09 7.69 -7.73
CA ALA A 68 -7.82 6.49 -8.17
C ALA A 68 -8.79 5.94 -7.11
N HIS A 69 -8.88 6.56 -5.92
CA HIS A 69 -9.87 6.17 -4.91
C HIS A 69 -11.25 6.78 -5.22
N ILE A 70 -12.08 5.89 -5.74
CA ILE A 70 -13.50 6.06 -6.04
C ILE A 70 -14.32 6.14 -4.73
N ARG A 71 -15.20 7.15 -4.64
CA ARG A 71 -16.41 7.25 -3.79
C ARG A 71 -16.23 7.64 -2.30
N VAL A 72 -15.89 8.92 -2.10
CA VAL A 72 -16.72 9.74 -1.20
C VAL A 72 -17.38 10.85 -2.01
N THR A 73 -16.71 11.37 -3.05
CA THR A 73 -17.23 12.40 -3.96
C THR A 73 -18.56 12.02 -4.63
N LEU A 74 -18.77 10.75 -4.96
CA LEU A 74 -20.02 10.24 -5.58
C LEU A 74 -21.17 10.08 -4.58
N ALA A 75 -20.88 9.89 -3.29
CA ALA A 75 -21.91 9.91 -2.22
C ALA A 75 -22.14 11.35 -1.73
N LEU A 76 -21.12 12.19 -1.82
CA LEU A 76 -21.13 13.61 -1.49
C LEU A 76 -21.60 14.50 -2.64
N SER A 77 -21.74 13.97 -3.86
CA SER A 77 -22.23 14.73 -5.01
C SER A 77 -23.68 15.19 -4.81
N ASN A 78 -24.42 14.49 -3.95
CA ASN A 78 -25.77 14.87 -3.53
C ASN A 78 -25.81 15.83 -2.32
N LEU A 79 -24.67 16.13 -1.69
CA LEU A 79 -24.57 17.06 -0.54
C LEU A 79 -23.78 18.31 -0.93
N SER A 80 -24.41 19.48 -0.87
CA SER A 80 -23.77 20.77 -1.13
C SER A 80 -23.32 21.47 0.16
N GLY A 81 -22.14 22.10 0.13
CA GLY A 81 -21.71 23.06 1.15
C GLY A 81 -21.00 22.47 2.40
N ARG A 82 -21.31 23.01 3.58
CA ARG A 82 -20.61 22.69 4.85
C ARG A 82 -20.73 21.22 5.28
N ALA A 83 -21.87 20.57 4.99
CA ALA A 83 -22.08 19.17 5.33
C ALA A 83 -21.14 18.23 4.54
N ARG A 84 -20.88 18.55 3.27
CA ARG A 84 -19.91 17.81 2.45
C ARG A 84 -18.51 17.90 3.02
N ARG A 85 -18.05 19.12 3.33
CA ARG A 85 -16.71 19.34 3.89
C ARG A 85 -16.54 18.63 5.24
N PHE A 86 -17.55 18.62 6.08
CA PHE A 86 -17.50 17.87 7.34
C PHE A 86 -17.39 16.37 7.10
N ALA A 87 -18.23 15.80 6.24
CA ALA A 87 -18.19 14.38 5.91
C ALA A 87 -16.85 13.95 5.26
N GLU A 88 -16.25 14.78 4.41
CA GLU A 88 -14.89 14.55 3.87
C GLU A 88 -13.85 14.53 4.99
N ILE A 89 -13.89 15.51 5.90
CA ILE A 89 -12.94 15.60 7.03
C ILE A 89 -13.09 14.38 7.95
N TRP A 90 -14.31 13.95 8.25
CA TRP A 90 -14.56 12.76 9.05
C TRP A 90 -14.06 11.49 8.38
N CYS A 91 -14.37 11.30 7.10
CA CYS A 91 -13.95 10.12 6.36
C CYS A 91 -12.42 10.04 6.29
N VAL A 92 -11.76 11.11 5.84
CA VAL A 92 -10.30 11.16 5.74
C VAL A 92 -9.65 11.09 7.13
N GLY A 93 -10.26 11.69 8.15
CA GLY A 93 -9.79 11.60 9.53
C GLY A 93 -9.80 10.17 10.08
N ILE A 94 -10.91 9.45 9.89
CA ILE A 94 -11.03 8.04 10.28
C ILE A 94 -10.04 7.18 9.50
N SER A 95 -9.94 7.37 8.18
CA SER A 95 -8.97 6.63 7.35
C SER A 95 -7.53 6.88 7.79
N THR A 96 -7.18 8.11 8.13
CA THR A 96 -5.85 8.47 8.65
C THR A 96 -5.57 7.80 9.98
N GLY A 97 -6.53 7.82 10.91
CA GLY A 97 -6.40 7.14 12.21
C GLY A 97 -6.24 5.63 12.05
N LEU A 98 -7.04 5.01 11.18
CA LEU A 98 -6.95 3.58 10.88
C LEU A 98 -5.61 3.21 10.22
N ALA A 99 -5.11 4.04 9.29
CA ALA A 99 -3.81 3.81 8.64
C ALA A 99 -2.63 3.89 9.62
N TRP A 100 -2.67 4.84 10.56
CA TRP A 100 -1.68 4.93 11.63
C TRP A 100 -1.75 3.74 12.60
N TYR A 101 -2.95 3.33 12.98
CA TYR A 101 -3.15 2.12 13.80
C TYR A 101 -2.60 0.87 13.08
N PHE A 102 -2.87 0.74 11.79
CA PHE A 102 -2.38 -0.37 10.97
C PHE A 102 -0.85 -0.38 10.87
N THR A 103 -0.24 0.79 10.70
CA THR A 103 1.22 0.96 10.70
C THR A 103 1.82 0.55 12.04
N TRP A 104 1.28 1.03 13.16
CA TRP A 104 1.74 0.66 14.49
C TRP A 104 1.66 -0.85 14.73
N TYR A 105 0.56 -1.47 14.32
CA TYR A 105 0.38 -2.91 14.43
C TYR A 105 1.36 -3.69 13.54
N ALA A 106 1.61 -3.24 12.31
CA ALA A 106 2.58 -3.85 11.40
C ALA A 106 4.00 -3.83 11.99
N PHE A 107 4.45 -2.70 12.55
CA PHE A 107 5.75 -2.62 13.22
C PHE A 107 5.81 -3.46 14.49
N ARG A 108 4.72 -3.53 15.26
CA ARG A 108 4.63 -4.44 16.42
C ARG A 108 4.76 -5.89 15.99
N SER A 109 4.08 -6.29 14.91
CA SER A 109 4.14 -7.65 14.35
C SER A 109 5.57 -8.02 13.93
N VAL A 110 6.28 -7.12 13.24
CA VAL A 110 7.70 -7.31 12.88
C VAL A 110 8.59 -7.51 14.11
N ARG A 111 8.41 -6.69 15.17
CA ARG A 111 9.20 -6.82 16.40
C ARG A 111 8.96 -8.15 17.11
N VAL A 112 7.70 -8.59 17.16
CA VAL A 112 7.31 -9.88 17.74
C VAL A 112 7.90 -11.03 16.92
N SER A 113 7.79 -10.99 15.60
CA SER A 113 8.39 -11.98 14.70
C SER A 113 9.92 -12.08 14.88
N ARG A 114 10.62 -10.95 15.05
CA ARG A 114 12.05 -10.95 15.38
C ARG A 114 12.39 -11.53 16.75
N MET A 115 11.58 -11.26 17.78
CA MET A 115 11.82 -11.79 19.12
C MET A 115 11.61 -13.30 19.20
N ILE A 116 10.66 -13.84 18.42
CA ILE A 116 10.30 -15.26 18.43
C ILE A 116 11.18 -16.06 17.44
N ASN A 117 12.04 -15.41 16.65
CA ASN A 117 12.70 -16.00 15.48
C ASN A 117 11.71 -16.78 14.62
N ASP A 118 10.60 -16.12 14.27
CA ASP A 118 9.51 -16.75 13.55
C ASP A 118 9.96 -17.10 12.12
N ILE A 119 9.98 -18.40 11.83
CA ILE A 119 10.36 -18.99 10.55
C ILE A 119 9.06 -19.32 9.81
N SER A 120 9.02 -19.08 8.50
CA SER A 120 7.83 -19.40 7.71
C SER A 120 7.45 -20.86 7.88
N GLN A 121 6.16 -21.12 8.09
CA GLN A 121 5.58 -22.47 8.22
C GLN A 121 5.51 -23.22 6.87
N GLY A 122 5.92 -22.54 5.78
CA GLY A 122 6.04 -23.12 4.45
C GLY A 122 7.31 -23.95 4.26
N GLN A 123 7.47 -24.54 3.07
CA GLN A 123 8.65 -25.37 2.77
C GLN A 123 9.94 -24.53 2.61
N ASP A 124 9.80 -23.21 2.44
CA ASP A 124 10.89 -22.26 2.52
C ASP A 124 11.03 -21.75 3.95
N ALA A 125 11.96 -22.32 4.70
CA ALA A 125 12.32 -21.91 6.07
C ALA A 125 12.97 -20.51 6.10
N THR A 126 12.31 -19.51 5.52
CA THR A 126 12.78 -18.12 5.46
C THR A 126 12.30 -17.32 6.67
N PRO A 127 13.11 -16.37 7.16
CA PRO A 127 12.72 -15.52 8.26
C PRO A 127 11.56 -14.58 7.84
N VAL A 128 10.42 -14.68 8.52
CA VAL A 128 9.17 -13.96 8.17
C VAL A 128 9.30 -12.44 8.36
N TRP A 129 10.30 -12.00 9.13
CA TRP A 129 10.55 -10.58 9.38
C TRP A 129 10.94 -9.79 8.13
N ILE A 130 11.51 -10.42 7.09
CA ILE A 130 11.91 -9.73 5.85
C ILE A 130 10.67 -9.30 5.04
N PRO A 131 9.73 -10.21 4.68
CA PRO A 131 8.46 -9.83 4.05
C PRO A 131 7.63 -8.87 4.89
N GLN A 132 7.57 -9.08 6.21
CA GLN A 132 6.80 -8.22 7.11
C GLN A 132 7.38 -6.80 7.19
N LEU A 133 8.69 -6.62 7.05
CA LEU A 133 9.28 -5.28 6.95
C LEU A 133 8.84 -4.56 5.68
N ALA A 134 8.84 -5.23 4.52
CA ALA A 134 8.38 -4.64 3.27
C ALA A 134 6.91 -4.17 3.39
N MET A 135 6.07 -5.01 4.00
CA MET A 135 4.69 -4.65 4.34
C MET A 135 4.63 -3.46 5.30
N ALA A 136 5.37 -3.48 6.41
CA ALA A 136 5.37 -2.40 7.40
C ALA A 136 5.79 -1.06 6.79
N VAL A 137 6.80 -1.06 5.91
CA VAL A 137 7.22 0.13 5.18
C VAL A 137 6.12 0.61 4.22
N GLY A 138 5.47 -0.30 3.48
CA GLY A 138 4.32 0.06 2.63
C GLY A 138 3.17 0.69 3.42
N THR A 139 2.85 0.17 4.60
CA THR A 139 1.82 0.74 5.49
C THR A 139 2.18 2.11 6.05
N LEU A 140 3.47 2.34 6.35
CA LEU A 140 3.96 3.65 6.78
C LEU A 140 3.76 4.70 5.70
N VAL A 141 4.13 4.38 4.45
CA VAL A 141 3.94 5.29 3.31
C VAL A 141 2.45 5.56 3.08
N LEU A 142 1.59 4.55 3.23
CA LEU A 142 0.14 4.70 3.18
C LEU A 142 -0.38 5.68 4.25
N ALA A 143 0.11 5.57 5.50
CA ALA A 143 -0.28 6.48 6.58
C ALA A 143 0.18 7.93 6.31
N ILE A 144 1.37 8.09 5.71
CA ILE A 144 1.86 9.41 5.25
C ILE A 144 0.92 9.95 4.16
N ALA A 145 0.50 9.12 3.20
CA ALA A 145 -0.43 9.52 2.14
C ALA A 145 -1.80 9.97 2.68
N PHE A 146 -2.37 9.26 3.66
CA PHE A 146 -3.61 9.70 4.31
C PHE A 146 -3.43 11.01 5.08
N THR A 147 -2.30 11.17 5.77
CA THR A 147 -1.99 12.41 6.50
C THR A 147 -1.85 13.59 5.54
N ASP A 148 -1.16 13.43 4.41
CA ASP A 148 -1.04 14.46 3.38
C ASP A 148 -2.42 14.84 2.81
N ASN A 149 -3.26 13.84 2.52
CA ASN A 149 -4.63 14.06 2.07
C ASN A 149 -5.48 14.84 3.08
N LEU A 150 -5.31 14.58 4.39
CA LEU A 150 -5.98 15.30 5.48
C LEU A 150 -5.50 16.76 5.56
N VAL A 151 -4.19 16.97 5.51
CA VAL A 151 -3.58 18.33 5.54
C VAL A 151 -4.06 19.16 4.36
N GLN A 152 -4.13 18.57 3.16
CA GLN A 152 -4.64 19.25 1.96
C GLN A 152 -6.11 19.64 2.08
N LEU A 153 -6.93 18.80 2.72
CA LEU A 153 -8.35 19.07 2.96
C LEU A 153 -8.54 20.23 3.95
N PHE A 154 -7.70 20.31 4.99
CA PHE A 154 -7.69 21.45 5.91
C PHE A 154 -7.18 22.73 5.24
N ALA A 155 -6.15 22.63 4.40
CA ALA A 155 -5.59 23.76 3.64
C ALA A 155 -6.52 24.28 2.53
N GLY A 156 -7.68 23.67 2.29
CA GLY A 156 -8.66 24.11 1.30
C GLY A 156 -8.15 24.03 -0.14
N THR A 157 -7.08 23.28 -0.40
CA THR A 157 -6.44 23.21 -1.73
C THR A 157 -7.07 22.14 -2.63
N LYS A 158 -8.05 21.38 -2.11
CA LYS A 158 -8.74 20.30 -2.82
C LYS A 158 -10.12 20.72 -3.36
N ASP A 159 -10.16 21.86 -4.03
CA ASP A 159 -11.13 22.09 -5.12
C ASP A 159 -10.43 21.98 -6.50
N ALA A 160 -9.13 21.66 -6.56
CA ALA A 160 -8.32 21.67 -7.79
C ALA A 160 -7.85 20.27 -8.27
N ILE A 161 -8.59 19.21 -7.93
CA ILE A 161 -8.42 17.86 -8.55
C ILE A 161 -9.67 17.52 -9.37
N ASP A 162 -10.24 18.52 -10.06
CA ASP A 162 -11.35 18.35 -11.02
C ASP A 162 -10.97 18.75 -12.45
N ASP A 163 -9.71 19.11 -12.73
CA ASP A 163 -9.34 19.72 -14.02
C ASP A 163 -8.14 19.07 -14.72
N LYS A 164 -7.76 17.84 -14.34
CA LYS A 164 -6.69 17.08 -15.03
C LYS A 164 -7.07 15.66 -15.42
N ALA A 165 -8.33 15.28 -15.27
CA ALA A 165 -8.87 14.00 -15.73
C ALA A 165 -9.62 14.11 -17.07
N VAL A 166 -9.61 15.29 -17.69
CA VAL A 166 -10.19 15.55 -19.02
C VAL A 166 -9.13 16.26 -19.89
N GLU A 167 -8.01 15.58 -20.13
CA GLU A 167 -7.15 15.79 -21.31
C GLU A 167 -6.37 14.52 -21.62
#